data_AF-A0A6L3F4M0-F1
#
_entry.id   AF-A0A6L3F4M0-F1
#
_cell.length_a   1.000
_cell.length_b   1.000
_cell.length_c   1.000
_cell.angle_alpha   90.00
_cell.angle_beta   90.00
_cell.angle_gamma   90.00
#
_symmetry.space_group_name_H-M   'P 1'
#
loop_
_entity.id
_entity.type
_entity.pdbx_description
1 polymer ?
#
loop_
_entity_poly.entity_id
_entity_poly.type
_entity_poly.pdbx_seq_one_letter_code
_entity_poly.pdbx_strand_id
1 'polypeptide(L)'
;MATNEIVERELSEEEVVAQVNQDYATKYGFADAEEYVFKAEKGLTEEIVRAISAMKNEPEWMLEFRLKGYAHYLKRPMPEWGPDLKQIDFDDIYYYIKPTNQSEDSWDDVPEYIKDTFNKLGIPEAEQKFLSGVGAQYESEMIYHNIKKELEDQGVIFLGMDDGVQQYPELVKEYFNTIIPYTDNKFSALNTAVWSGGSFIYVPPGVNVEMPLQAYFRINAENMGQFERTLIIVDEGAHVHYVEGCTAPIYTSDSFHSGLIELSVKQGPSGRYSTIQSWST
;
A
#
# COMPACT_ATOMS: atom_id res chain seq x y z
N MET A 1 -53.44 -9.77 0.68
CA MET A 1 -52.01 -10.14 0.56
C MET A 1 -51.37 -9.06 -0.29
N ALA A 2 -50.71 -8.09 0.35
CA ALA A 2 -49.91 -7.09 -0.35
C ALA A 2 -48.45 -7.55 -0.25
N THR A 3 -47.87 -7.89 -1.39
CA THR A 3 -46.44 -8.18 -1.55
C THR A 3 -45.68 -6.86 -1.43
N ASN A 4 -44.91 -6.69 -0.36
CA ASN A 4 -43.89 -5.65 -0.29
C ASN A 4 -42.73 -6.07 -1.19
N GLU A 5 -42.64 -5.47 -2.38
CA GLU A 5 -41.39 -5.40 -3.11
C GLU A 5 -40.43 -4.52 -2.31
N ILE A 6 -39.38 -5.12 -1.78
CA ILE A 6 -38.23 -4.40 -1.24
C ILE A 6 -37.51 -3.86 -2.47
N VAL A 7 -37.66 -2.55 -2.72
CA VAL A 7 -36.80 -1.85 -3.66
C VAL A 7 -35.42 -1.78 -3.01
N GLU A 8 -34.49 -2.59 -3.48
CA GLU A 8 -33.07 -2.46 -3.13
C GLU A 8 -32.61 -1.06 -3.55
N ARG A 9 -32.29 -0.23 -2.56
CA ARG A 9 -31.74 1.10 -2.79
C ARG A 9 -30.26 0.94 -3.12
N GLU A 10 -29.84 1.40 -4.29
CA GLU A 10 -28.42 1.54 -4.61
C GLU A 10 -27.75 2.41 -3.53
N LEU A 11 -26.71 1.86 -2.90
CA LEU A 11 -25.92 2.55 -1.89
C LEU A 11 -25.08 3.62 -2.59
N SER A 12 -24.98 4.80 -1.97
CA SER A 12 -24.03 5.82 -2.44
C SER A 12 -22.59 5.37 -2.18
N GLU A 13 -21.62 5.85 -2.96
CA GLU A 13 -20.19 5.53 -2.78
C GLU A 13 -19.73 5.73 -1.32
N GLU A 14 -20.19 6.78 -0.65
CA GLU A 14 -19.83 7.07 0.74
C GLU A 14 -20.40 6.05 1.72
N GLU A 15 -21.58 5.51 1.45
CA GLU A 15 -22.22 4.46 2.25
C GLU A 15 -21.55 3.10 2.03
N VAL A 16 -21.10 2.83 0.80
CA VAL A 16 -20.29 1.63 0.48
C VAL A 16 -18.98 1.67 1.26
N VAL A 17 -18.25 2.79 1.21
CA VAL A 17 -16.98 2.97 1.93
C VAL A 17 -17.16 2.89 3.45
N ALA A 18 -18.27 3.41 3.98
CA ALA A 18 -18.55 3.39 5.42
C ALA A 18 -19.00 2.00 5.96
N GLN A 19 -19.74 1.22 5.16
CA GLN A 19 -20.24 -0.11 5.59
C GLN A 19 -19.14 -1.16 5.71
N VAL A 20 -18.06 -1.01 4.94
CA VAL A 20 -16.89 -1.91 5.00
C VAL A 20 -16.21 -1.86 6.38
N ASN A 21 -16.44 -0.82 7.21
CA ASN A 21 -15.61 -0.53 8.40
C ASN A 21 -16.33 -0.35 9.75
N GLN A 22 -17.66 -0.54 9.85
CA GLN A 22 -18.42 -0.04 11.02
C GLN A 22 -18.26 -0.79 12.36
N ASP A 23 -17.61 -1.96 12.43
CA ASP A 23 -17.61 -2.81 13.64
C ASP A 23 -16.23 -3.43 14.00
N TYR A 24 -15.15 -2.65 13.81
CA TYR A 24 -13.77 -3.16 13.75
C TYR A 24 -13.06 -3.40 15.10
N ALA A 25 -13.10 -2.44 16.04
CA ALA A 25 -12.30 -2.52 17.27
C ALA A 25 -12.72 -3.67 18.21
N THR A 26 -13.97 -4.11 18.14
CA THR A 26 -14.55 -5.11 19.05
C THR A 26 -14.40 -6.55 18.55
N LYS A 27 -14.00 -6.76 17.28
CA LYS A 27 -14.01 -8.10 16.62
C LYS A 27 -12.64 -8.65 16.21
N TYR A 28 -11.59 -7.84 16.02
CA TYR A 28 -10.46 -8.23 15.15
C TYR A 28 -9.02 -8.08 15.72
N GLY A 29 -8.82 -8.08 17.04
CA GLY A 29 -7.49 -8.00 17.66
C GLY A 29 -6.73 -9.34 17.78
N PHE A 30 -6.60 -10.14 16.70
CA PHE A 30 -5.88 -11.43 16.74
C PHE A 30 -4.63 -11.43 15.84
N ALA A 31 -3.60 -12.20 16.25
CA ALA A 31 -2.32 -12.36 15.53
C ALA A 31 -2.21 -13.77 14.90
N ASP A 32 -1.64 -13.86 13.70
CA ASP A 32 -1.38 -15.13 12.98
C ASP A 32 0.01 -15.72 13.31
N ALA A 33 0.24 -17.01 13.04
CA ALA A 33 1.52 -17.70 13.29
C ALA A 33 2.61 -17.31 12.26
N GLU A 34 3.85 -17.07 12.74
CA GLU A 34 4.96 -16.51 11.94
C GLU A 34 5.75 -17.57 11.13
N GLU A 35 5.58 -17.62 9.80
CA GLU A 35 6.52 -18.30 8.87
C GLU A 35 6.98 -17.32 7.77
N TYR A 36 8.14 -16.68 7.94
CA TYR A 36 8.68 -15.68 7.00
C TYR A 36 9.76 -16.28 6.08
N VAL A 37 9.77 -15.88 4.79
CA VAL A 37 10.83 -16.21 3.82
C VAL A 37 12.13 -15.48 4.16
N PHE A 38 12.03 -14.22 4.58
CA PHE A 38 13.17 -13.42 5.00
C PHE A 38 12.74 -12.41 6.06
N LYS A 39 13.58 -12.21 7.07
CA LYS A 39 13.43 -11.17 8.10
C LYS A 39 14.78 -10.48 8.25
N ALA A 40 14.83 -9.18 7.98
CA ALA A 40 16.05 -8.40 8.15
C ALA A 40 16.47 -8.40 9.64
N GLU A 41 17.74 -8.10 9.92
CA GLU A 41 18.14 -7.72 11.28
C GLU A 41 17.50 -6.38 11.66
N LYS A 42 17.42 -6.11 12.97
CA LYS A 42 16.89 -4.82 13.46
C LYS A 42 17.84 -3.67 13.13
N GLY A 43 17.28 -2.49 12.97
CA GLY A 43 18.01 -1.28 12.61
C GLY A 43 18.24 -1.15 11.11
N LEU A 44 18.80 0.00 10.71
CA LEU A 44 18.96 0.34 9.30
C LEU A 44 20.42 0.41 8.87
N THR A 45 20.81 -0.45 7.94
CA THR A 45 22.15 -0.47 7.33
C THR A 45 22.09 -0.34 5.82
N GLU A 46 23.21 0.05 5.20
CA GLU A 46 23.32 0.07 3.73
C GLU A 46 23.13 -1.33 3.13
N GLU A 47 23.61 -2.37 3.83
CA GLU A 47 23.47 -3.77 3.43
C GLU A 47 22.01 -4.19 3.35
N ILE A 48 21.17 -3.77 4.32
CA ILE A 48 19.72 -4.03 4.28
C ILE A 48 19.10 -3.34 3.06
N VAL A 49 19.44 -2.09 2.80
CA VAL A 49 18.92 -1.34 1.64
C VAL A 49 19.28 -2.04 0.32
N ARG A 50 20.52 -2.51 0.18
CA ARG A 50 20.97 -3.28 -0.99
C ARG A 50 20.27 -4.63 -1.09
N ALA A 51 20.06 -5.31 0.04
CA ALA A 51 19.37 -6.59 0.09
C ALA A 51 17.91 -6.47 -0.37
N ILE A 52 17.18 -5.43 0.09
CA ILE A 52 15.80 -5.16 -0.35
C ILE A 52 15.75 -5.02 -1.88
N SER A 53 16.62 -4.17 -2.43
CA SER A 53 16.68 -3.92 -3.88
C SER A 53 17.00 -5.18 -4.68
N ALA A 54 17.95 -5.99 -4.20
CA ALA A 54 18.31 -7.26 -4.83
C ALA A 54 17.18 -8.31 -4.77
N MET A 55 16.48 -8.42 -3.62
CA MET A 55 15.36 -9.36 -3.45
C MET A 55 14.16 -9.01 -4.32
N LYS A 56 13.96 -7.71 -4.58
CA LYS A 56 12.91 -7.18 -5.47
C LYS A 56 13.36 -7.08 -6.93
N ASN A 57 14.58 -7.53 -7.26
CA ASN A 57 15.13 -7.52 -8.62
C ASN A 57 14.99 -6.14 -9.31
N GLU A 58 15.30 -5.08 -8.57
CA GLU A 58 15.10 -3.71 -9.05
C GLU A 58 16.15 -3.28 -10.09
N PRO A 59 15.81 -2.34 -10.98
CA PRO A 59 16.78 -1.70 -11.85
C PRO A 59 17.76 -0.83 -11.05
N GLU A 60 18.99 -0.69 -11.54
CA GLU A 60 20.09 0.03 -10.86
C GLU A 60 19.71 1.45 -10.43
N TRP A 61 18.91 2.16 -11.23
CA TRP A 61 18.51 3.53 -10.90
C TRP A 61 17.65 3.59 -9.63
N MET A 62 16.87 2.55 -9.32
CA MET A 62 16.08 2.50 -8.09
C MET A 62 16.99 2.26 -6.89
N LEU A 63 17.97 1.35 -7.00
CA LEU A 63 19.01 1.16 -5.99
C LEU A 63 19.74 2.48 -5.69
N GLU A 64 20.09 3.25 -6.72
CA GLU A 64 20.72 4.57 -6.52
C GLU A 64 19.82 5.53 -5.72
N PHE A 65 18.51 5.57 -5.97
CA PHE A 65 17.58 6.38 -5.18
C PHE A 65 17.51 5.91 -3.74
N ARG A 66 17.43 4.59 -3.51
CA ARG A 66 17.42 4.01 -2.17
C ARG A 66 18.67 4.40 -1.38
N LEU A 67 19.85 4.30 -1.99
CA LEU A 67 21.13 4.68 -1.37
C LEU A 67 21.23 6.19 -1.11
N LYS A 68 20.70 7.03 -2.00
CA LYS A 68 20.59 8.49 -1.77
C LYS A 68 19.67 8.79 -0.58
N GLY A 69 18.52 8.12 -0.50
CA GLY A 69 17.59 8.19 0.62
C GLY A 69 18.27 7.81 1.94
N TYR A 70 18.97 6.68 1.97
CA TYR A 70 19.73 6.21 3.14
C TYR A 70 20.79 7.22 3.60
N ALA A 71 21.64 7.67 2.67
CA ALA A 71 22.70 8.63 2.99
C ALA A 71 22.14 9.97 3.48
N HIS A 72 21.02 10.42 2.93
CA HIS A 72 20.36 11.65 3.37
C HIS A 72 19.67 11.48 4.73
N TYR A 73 19.03 10.32 4.95
CA TYR A 73 18.46 9.95 6.24
C TYR A 73 19.53 10.05 7.32
N LEU A 74 20.68 9.39 7.19
CA LEU A 74 21.75 9.43 8.21
C LEU A 74 22.24 10.85 8.54
N LYS A 75 22.34 11.72 7.53
CA LYS A 75 22.84 13.10 7.70
C LYS A 75 21.82 14.05 8.32
N ARG A 76 20.53 13.80 8.13
CA ARG A 76 19.48 14.73 8.57
C ARG A 76 19.16 14.49 10.06
N PRO A 77 19.11 15.54 10.90
CA PRO A 77 18.70 15.40 12.29
C PRO A 77 17.19 15.09 12.38
N MET A 78 16.77 14.58 13.54
CA MET A 78 15.34 14.43 13.86
C MET A 78 14.67 15.81 13.93
N PRO A 79 13.41 15.94 13.49
CA PRO A 79 12.70 17.21 13.60
C PRO A 79 12.47 17.55 15.08
N GLU A 80 12.60 18.83 15.44
CA GLU A 80 12.35 19.35 16.79
C GLU A 80 10.92 19.87 16.98
N TRP A 81 10.09 19.78 15.94
CA TRP A 81 8.69 20.22 15.94
C TRP A 81 7.75 19.02 15.83
N GLY A 82 6.54 19.15 16.37
CA GLY A 82 5.54 18.08 16.40
C GLY A 82 5.58 17.24 17.68
N PRO A 83 5.03 16.01 17.64
CA PRO A 83 5.08 15.06 18.77
C PRO A 83 6.51 14.71 19.20
N ASP A 84 6.69 14.25 20.43
CA ASP A 84 7.99 13.78 20.89
C ASP A 84 8.34 12.44 20.24
N LEU A 85 9.43 12.42 19.48
CA LEU A 85 9.91 11.25 18.74
C LEU A 85 11.02 10.50 19.47
N LYS A 86 11.44 10.96 20.66
CA LYS A 86 12.52 10.31 21.44
C LYS A 86 12.14 8.93 21.95
N GLN A 87 10.85 8.63 22.02
CA GLN A 87 10.33 7.33 22.43
C GLN A 87 10.50 6.25 21.34
N ILE A 88 10.78 6.65 20.10
CA ILE A 88 10.93 5.71 18.99
C ILE A 88 12.38 5.23 18.94
N ASP A 89 12.60 3.94 19.17
CA ASP A 89 13.88 3.29 18.96
C ASP A 89 13.98 2.78 17.52
N PHE A 90 14.60 3.58 16.64
CA PHE A 90 14.79 3.22 15.24
C PHE A 90 15.75 2.05 15.04
N ASP A 91 16.62 1.77 16.02
CA ASP A 91 17.52 0.61 15.95
C ASP A 91 16.79 -0.69 16.33
N ASP A 92 15.59 -0.60 16.92
CA ASP A 92 14.77 -1.75 17.31
C ASP A 92 13.66 -2.12 16.30
N ILE A 93 13.68 -1.51 15.10
CA ILE A 93 12.70 -1.74 14.03
C ILE A 93 13.20 -2.78 13.03
N TYR A 94 12.32 -3.70 12.62
CA TYR A 94 12.51 -4.49 11.40
C TYR A 94 12.06 -3.68 10.18
N TYR A 95 13.01 -3.32 9.31
CA TYR A 95 12.75 -2.46 8.14
C TYR A 95 12.26 -3.23 6.90
N TYR A 96 12.39 -4.56 6.90
CA TYR A 96 11.92 -5.40 5.80
C TYR A 96 11.65 -6.82 6.27
N ILE A 97 10.46 -7.32 5.96
CA ILE A 97 10.05 -8.70 6.21
C ILE A 97 9.35 -9.22 4.97
N LYS A 98 9.88 -10.30 4.38
CA LYS A 98 9.29 -10.97 3.22
C LYS A 98 8.42 -12.14 3.69
N PRO A 99 7.08 -12.03 3.63
CA PRO A 99 6.18 -13.07 4.10
C PRO A 99 6.09 -14.26 3.15
N THR A 100 6.04 -14.01 1.84
CA THR A 100 5.87 -15.04 0.80
C THR A 100 6.87 -14.83 -0.34
N ASN A 101 7.05 -15.86 -1.16
CA ASN A 101 7.96 -15.78 -2.32
C ASN A 101 7.35 -15.06 -3.52
N GLN A 102 6.03 -15.09 -3.66
CA GLN A 102 5.28 -14.60 -4.83
C GLN A 102 3.97 -13.93 -4.40
N SER A 103 3.52 -12.99 -5.23
CA SER A 103 2.16 -12.46 -5.23
C SER A 103 1.28 -13.40 -6.06
N GLU A 104 0.02 -13.56 -5.68
CA GLU A 104 -0.92 -14.44 -6.39
C GLU A 104 -2.00 -13.59 -7.09
N ASP A 105 -2.29 -13.89 -8.36
CA ASP A 105 -3.32 -13.20 -9.14
C ASP A 105 -4.72 -13.81 -8.95
N SER A 106 -4.79 -14.92 -8.21
CA SER A 106 -5.98 -15.73 -7.99
C SER A 106 -6.20 -15.92 -6.51
N TRP A 107 -7.41 -15.59 -6.05
CA TRP A 107 -7.76 -15.71 -4.63
C TRP A 107 -7.56 -17.14 -4.12
N ASP A 108 -7.80 -18.15 -4.94
CA ASP A 108 -7.67 -19.57 -4.58
C ASP A 108 -6.22 -19.99 -4.32
N ASP A 109 -5.23 -19.23 -4.80
CA ASP A 109 -3.81 -19.54 -4.65
C ASP A 109 -3.16 -18.84 -3.45
N VAL A 110 -3.84 -17.85 -2.86
CA VAL A 110 -3.40 -17.17 -1.64
C VAL A 110 -3.31 -18.16 -0.46
N PRO A 111 -2.24 -18.13 0.37
CA PRO A 111 -2.12 -19.00 1.55
C PRO A 111 -3.32 -18.91 2.51
N GLU A 112 -3.72 -20.03 3.12
CA GLU A 112 -4.95 -20.11 3.92
C GLU A 112 -4.98 -19.15 5.11
N TYR A 113 -3.86 -18.97 5.82
CA TYR A 113 -3.78 -18.04 6.95
C TYR A 113 -4.03 -16.58 6.52
N ILE A 114 -3.61 -16.23 5.31
CA ILE A 114 -3.84 -14.94 4.69
C ILE A 114 -5.32 -14.83 4.29
N LYS A 115 -5.84 -15.83 3.56
CA LYS A 115 -7.27 -15.88 3.18
C LYS A 115 -8.19 -15.71 4.38
N ASP A 116 -7.94 -16.43 5.48
CA ASP A 116 -8.71 -16.31 6.72
C ASP A 116 -8.70 -14.89 7.26
N THR A 117 -7.54 -14.24 7.21
CA THR A 117 -7.36 -12.85 7.60
C THR A 117 -8.18 -11.90 6.74
N PHE A 118 -8.17 -12.05 5.41
CA PHE A 118 -8.90 -11.17 4.48
C PHE A 118 -10.40 -11.49 4.35
N ASN A 119 -10.80 -12.75 4.51
CA ASN A 119 -12.19 -13.18 4.63
C ASN A 119 -12.85 -12.51 5.84
N LYS A 120 -12.15 -12.43 6.98
CA LYS A 120 -12.62 -11.71 8.18
C LYS A 120 -12.77 -10.20 7.95
N LEU A 121 -12.00 -9.63 7.03
CA LEU A 121 -12.06 -8.23 6.60
C LEU A 121 -13.16 -7.97 5.55
N GLY A 122 -13.79 -9.01 5.00
CA GLY A 122 -14.88 -8.87 4.01
C GLY A 122 -14.42 -8.47 2.61
N ILE A 123 -13.12 -8.56 2.31
CA ILE A 123 -12.56 -8.11 1.02
C ILE A 123 -13.15 -8.87 -0.19
N PRO A 124 -13.31 -10.21 -0.17
CA PRO A 124 -13.85 -10.92 -1.34
C PRO A 124 -15.29 -10.54 -1.70
N GLU A 125 -16.12 -10.19 -0.70
CA GLU A 125 -17.49 -9.73 -0.95
C GLU A 125 -17.50 -8.30 -1.51
N ALA A 126 -16.61 -7.43 -1.00
CA ALA A 126 -16.43 -6.08 -1.52
C ALA A 126 -15.91 -6.09 -2.97
N GLU A 127 -14.94 -6.95 -3.29
CA GLU A 127 -14.40 -7.14 -4.64
C GLU A 127 -15.50 -7.47 -5.65
N GLN A 128 -16.36 -8.44 -5.34
CA GLN A 128 -17.42 -8.87 -6.26
C GLN A 128 -18.51 -7.82 -6.47
N LYS A 129 -18.84 -7.06 -5.42
CA LYS A 129 -20.01 -6.17 -5.44
C LYS A 129 -19.69 -4.70 -5.78
N PHE A 130 -18.50 -4.22 -5.44
CA PHE A 130 -18.26 -2.77 -5.34
C PHE A 130 -16.93 -2.28 -5.91
N LEU A 131 -16.01 -3.17 -6.31
CA LEU A 131 -14.66 -2.77 -6.73
C LEU A 131 -14.37 -3.06 -8.20
N SER A 132 -13.55 -2.19 -8.79
CA SER A 132 -12.98 -2.34 -10.13
C SER A 132 -11.66 -3.12 -10.14
N GLY A 133 -11.00 -3.16 -8.99
CA GLY A 133 -9.77 -3.88 -8.75
C GLY A 133 -9.39 -3.80 -7.28
N VAL A 134 -8.64 -4.80 -6.81
CA VAL A 134 -8.22 -4.94 -5.42
C VAL A 134 -6.75 -5.34 -5.35
N GLY A 135 -6.00 -4.63 -4.52
CA GLY A 135 -4.67 -5.02 -4.06
C GLY A 135 -4.70 -5.32 -2.58
N ALA A 136 -3.97 -6.34 -2.14
CA ALA A 136 -3.78 -6.65 -0.73
C ALA A 136 -2.29 -6.84 -0.43
N GLN A 137 -1.78 -6.05 0.49
CA GLN A 137 -0.43 -6.12 1.02
C GLN A 137 -0.45 -6.66 2.44
N TYR A 138 0.48 -7.57 2.70
CA TYR A 138 0.76 -8.13 4.00
C TYR A 138 2.24 -7.90 4.31
N GLU A 139 2.52 -7.30 5.47
CA GLU A 139 3.86 -6.84 5.84
C GLU A 139 4.45 -5.90 4.77
N SER A 140 5.54 -6.32 4.12
CA SER A 140 6.31 -5.53 3.13
C SER A 140 5.98 -5.86 1.67
N GLU A 141 5.06 -6.81 1.39
CA GLU A 141 4.83 -7.33 0.04
C GLU A 141 3.34 -7.38 -0.34
N MET A 142 3.05 -7.09 -1.61
CA MET A 142 1.72 -7.32 -2.20
C MET A 142 1.53 -8.84 -2.40
N ILE A 143 0.49 -9.40 -1.79
CA ILE A 143 0.22 -10.85 -1.77
C ILE A 143 -0.93 -11.24 -2.71
N TYR A 144 -1.80 -10.29 -3.06
CA TYR A 144 -2.90 -10.49 -3.98
C TYR A 144 -3.16 -9.21 -4.77
N HIS A 145 -3.39 -9.36 -6.06
CA HIS A 145 -3.75 -8.26 -6.94
C HIS A 145 -4.66 -8.76 -8.06
N ASN A 146 -5.79 -8.09 -8.25
CA ASN A 146 -6.74 -8.38 -9.32
C ASN A 146 -7.37 -7.09 -9.84
N ILE A 147 -7.49 -6.97 -11.15
CA ILE A 147 -8.14 -5.86 -11.83
C ILE A 147 -9.11 -6.42 -12.87
N LYS A 148 -10.26 -5.76 -13.04
CA LYS A 148 -11.20 -6.12 -14.11
C LYS A 148 -10.52 -5.98 -15.46
N LYS A 149 -10.58 -7.06 -16.26
CA LYS A 149 -9.98 -7.13 -17.60
C LYS A 149 -10.41 -5.96 -18.50
N GLU A 150 -11.64 -5.46 -18.34
CA GLU A 150 -12.15 -4.32 -19.09
C GLU A 150 -11.36 -3.02 -18.83
N LEU A 151 -10.74 -2.85 -17.65
CA LEU A 151 -9.89 -1.71 -17.34
C LEU A 151 -8.47 -1.89 -17.89
N GLU A 152 -7.94 -3.12 -17.84
CA GLU A 152 -6.66 -3.45 -18.48
C GLU A 152 -6.74 -3.23 -20.00
N ASP A 153 -7.83 -3.65 -20.64
CA ASP A 153 -8.08 -3.45 -22.07
C ASP A 153 -8.20 -1.95 -22.44
N GLN A 154 -8.55 -1.09 -21.47
CA GLN A 154 -8.54 0.38 -21.60
C GLN A 154 -7.17 1.00 -21.32
N GLY A 155 -6.17 0.21 -20.94
CA GLY A 155 -4.81 0.66 -20.65
C GLY A 155 -4.62 1.21 -19.23
N VAL A 156 -5.57 0.98 -18.32
CA VAL A 156 -5.39 1.27 -16.90
C VAL A 156 -4.36 0.30 -16.34
N ILE A 157 -3.37 0.84 -15.64
CA ILE A 157 -2.41 0.06 -14.87
C ILE A 157 -2.78 0.22 -13.40
N PHE A 158 -3.06 -0.89 -12.74
CA PHE A 158 -3.07 -0.99 -11.29
C PHE A 158 -2.17 -2.17 -10.97
N LEU A 159 -1.15 -1.97 -10.15
CA LEU A 159 -0.19 -2.98 -9.76
C LEU A 159 0.33 -2.68 -8.34
N GLY A 160 1.01 -3.66 -7.73
CA GLY A 160 1.93 -3.36 -6.64
C GLY A 160 3.03 -2.40 -7.11
N MET A 161 3.52 -1.53 -6.23
CA MET A 161 4.56 -0.56 -6.59
C MET A 161 5.85 -1.25 -7.06
N ASP A 162 6.19 -2.40 -6.47
CA ASP A 162 7.34 -3.23 -6.86
C ASP A 162 7.22 -3.72 -8.31
N ASP A 163 6.02 -4.18 -8.70
CA ASP A 163 5.71 -4.59 -10.07
C ASP A 163 5.70 -3.40 -11.02
N GLY A 164 5.22 -2.24 -10.59
CA GLY A 164 5.31 -0.99 -11.34
C GLY A 164 6.76 -0.67 -11.72
N VAL A 165 7.70 -0.81 -10.77
CA VAL A 165 9.13 -0.57 -11.01
C VAL A 165 9.72 -1.58 -12.01
N GLN A 166 9.33 -2.86 -11.93
CA GLN A 166 9.87 -3.90 -12.81
C GLN A 166 9.26 -3.87 -14.22
N GLN A 167 7.94 -3.71 -14.31
CA GLN A 167 7.18 -3.81 -15.57
C GLN A 167 7.13 -2.48 -16.33
N TYR A 168 7.11 -1.35 -15.61
CA TYR A 168 7.02 0.00 -16.19
C TYR A 168 8.13 0.94 -15.69
N PRO A 169 9.42 0.54 -15.75
CA PRO A 169 10.53 1.26 -15.11
C PRO A 169 10.68 2.70 -15.60
N GLU A 170 10.49 2.97 -16.89
CA GLU A 170 10.65 4.32 -17.45
C GLU A 170 9.53 5.26 -16.98
N LEU A 171 8.29 4.77 -16.97
CA LEU A 171 7.14 5.55 -16.50
C LEU A 171 7.25 5.82 -15.00
N VAL A 172 7.59 4.80 -14.19
CA VAL A 172 7.80 5.02 -12.75
C VAL A 172 8.93 6.00 -12.52
N LYS A 173 10.07 5.86 -13.20
CA LYS A 173 11.23 6.74 -13.04
C LYS A 173 10.94 8.20 -13.40
N GLU A 174 10.02 8.46 -14.33
CA GLU A 174 9.61 9.81 -14.71
C GLU A 174 8.95 10.57 -13.54
N TYR A 175 8.18 9.87 -12.69
CA TYR A 175 7.38 10.49 -11.63
C TYR A 175 7.90 10.21 -10.22
N PHE A 176 8.63 9.11 -10.01
CA PHE A 176 9.12 8.71 -8.70
C PHE A 176 10.03 9.77 -8.10
N ASN A 177 9.76 10.17 -6.85
CA ASN A 177 10.60 11.13 -6.11
C ASN A 177 10.58 12.56 -6.68
N THR A 178 9.59 12.90 -7.52
CA THR A 178 9.49 14.23 -8.15
C THR A 178 8.65 15.20 -7.32
N ILE A 179 7.57 14.71 -6.70
CA ILE A 179 6.70 15.50 -5.83
C ILE A 179 7.24 15.44 -4.40
N ILE A 180 7.60 14.24 -3.95
CA ILE A 180 8.18 14.00 -2.62
C ILE A 180 9.61 13.50 -2.80
N PRO A 181 10.58 14.42 -2.98
CA PRO A 181 11.98 14.03 -3.13
C PRO A 181 12.52 13.48 -1.81
N TYR A 182 13.53 12.60 -1.87
CA TYR A 182 14.21 12.04 -0.69
C TYR A 182 14.83 13.13 0.20
N THR A 183 15.02 14.32 -0.37
CA THR A 183 15.52 15.50 0.36
C THR A 183 14.46 16.25 1.15
N ASP A 184 13.16 15.95 1.00
CA ASP A 184 12.06 16.73 1.59
C ASP A 184 12.16 16.77 3.12
N ASN A 185 12.10 15.60 3.76
CA ASN A 185 12.20 15.44 5.22
C ASN A 185 12.88 14.12 5.63
N LYS A 186 13.17 13.96 6.94
CA LYS A 186 13.87 12.78 7.49
C LYS A 186 13.13 11.47 7.14
N PHE A 187 11.81 11.44 7.26
CA PHE A 187 10.99 10.25 7.00
C PHE A 187 10.77 9.99 5.51
N SER A 188 10.75 11.03 4.68
CA SER A 188 10.79 10.84 3.22
C SER A 188 12.08 10.18 2.73
N ALA A 189 13.21 10.50 3.37
CA ALA A 189 14.50 9.89 3.09
C ALA A 189 14.51 8.43 3.55
N LEU A 190 13.96 8.16 4.74
CA LEU A 190 13.80 6.81 5.29
C LEU A 190 12.93 5.94 4.38
N ASN A 191 11.73 6.41 4.05
CA ASN A 191 10.83 5.71 3.12
C ASN A 191 11.52 5.50 1.76
N THR A 192 12.20 6.50 1.19
CA THR A 192 12.92 6.30 -0.08
C THR A 192 13.98 5.21 0.01
N ALA A 193 14.65 5.05 1.16
CA ALA A 193 15.65 4.01 1.37
C ALA A 193 15.06 2.59 1.40
N VAL A 194 13.95 2.42 2.13
CA VAL A 194 13.46 1.09 2.52
C VAL A 194 12.04 0.78 2.08
N TRP A 195 11.41 1.61 1.24
CA TRP A 195 10.03 1.35 0.82
C TRP A 195 9.88 -0.05 0.24
N SER A 196 8.74 -0.66 0.53
CA SER A 196 8.40 -2.01 0.13
C SER A 196 6.88 -2.14 0.07
N GLY A 197 6.38 -2.56 -1.09
CA GLY A 197 4.96 -2.52 -1.38
C GLY A 197 4.42 -1.11 -1.62
N GLY A 198 3.12 -0.93 -1.46
CA GLY A 198 2.36 0.20 -1.98
C GLY A 198 1.75 -0.08 -3.35
N SER A 199 1.15 0.93 -3.96
CA SER A 199 0.40 0.80 -5.22
C SER A 199 1.00 1.65 -6.35
N PHE A 200 1.06 1.11 -7.56
CA PHE A 200 1.31 1.86 -8.78
C PHE A 200 0.04 1.92 -9.63
N ILE A 201 -0.45 3.14 -9.88
CA ILE A 201 -1.66 3.39 -10.65
C ILE A 201 -1.36 4.35 -11.79
N TYR A 202 -1.70 3.98 -13.01
CA TYR A 202 -1.70 4.87 -14.17
C TYR A 202 -3.05 4.78 -14.90
N VAL A 203 -3.66 5.94 -15.15
CA VAL A 203 -4.94 6.05 -15.85
C VAL A 203 -4.71 6.85 -17.14
N PRO A 204 -4.87 6.22 -18.32
CA PRO A 204 -4.54 6.85 -19.60
C PRO A 204 -5.54 7.94 -20.00
N PRO A 205 -5.20 8.79 -20.99
CA PRO A 205 -6.01 9.94 -21.37
C PRO A 205 -7.46 9.58 -21.70
N GLY A 206 -8.41 10.34 -21.13
CA GLY A 206 -9.84 10.19 -21.39
C GLY A 206 -10.51 8.96 -20.78
N VAL A 207 -9.80 8.10 -20.06
CA VAL A 207 -10.38 6.92 -19.40
C VAL A 207 -11.03 7.32 -18.09
N ASN A 208 -12.28 6.90 -17.89
CA ASN A 208 -13.03 7.11 -16.66
C ASN A 208 -13.24 5.78 -15.95
N VAL A 209 -12.57 5.60 -14.81
CA VAL A 209 -12.75 4.44 -13.94
C VAL A 209 -13.96 4.70 -13.03
N GLU A 210 -15.09 4.07 -13.35
CA GLU A 210 -16.39 4.34 -12.69
C GLU A 210 -16.48 3.80 -11.26
N MET A 211 -16.06 2.55 -11.01
CA MET A 211 -16.01 2.00 -9.65
C MET A 211 -14.59 2.15 -9.07
N PRO A 212 -14.44 2.35 -7.76
CA PRO A 212 -13.14 2.60 -7.15
C PRO A 212 -12.16 1.43 -7.30
N LEU A 213 -10.88 1.79 -7.41
CA LEU A 213 -9.76 0.89 -7.15
C LEU A 213 -9.46 0.90 -5.66
N GLN A 214 -9.17 -0.25 -5.07
CA GLN A 214 -8.87 -0.32 -3.64
C GLN A 214 -7.59 -1.09 -3.37
N ALA A 215 -6.74 -0.58 -2.49
CA ALA A 215 -5.65 -1.35 -1.91
C ALA A 215 -5.80 -1.45 -0.39
N TYR A 216 -5.46 -2.61 0.16
CA TYR A 216 -5.51 -2.90 1.59
C TYR A 216 -4.14 -3.27 2.12
N PHE A 217 -3.71 -2.62 3.20
CA PHE A 217 -2.38 -2.80 3.79
C PHE A 217 -2.52 -3.31 5.22
N ARG A 218 -1.95 -4.49 5.52
CA ARG A 218 -1.96 -5.09 6.85
C ARG A 218 -0.56 -5.35 7.39
N ILE A 219 -0.30 -4.88 8.61
CA ILE A 219 0.89 -5.23 9.40
C ILE A 219 0.53 -6.42 10.30
N ASN A 220 1.38 -7.44 10.42
CA ASN A 220 1.16 -8.54 11.37
C ASN A 220 2.39 -8.82 12.25
N ALA A 221 3.59 -8.40 11.87
CA ALA A 221 4.80 -8.65 12.65
C ALA A 221 4.97 -7.62 13.77
N GLU A 222 5.32 -8.09 14.97
CA GLU A 222 5.72 -7.20 16.07
C GLU A 222 7.01 -6.44 15.72
N ASN A 223 7.06 -5.15 16.09
CA ASN A 223 8.19 -4.23 15.87
C ASN A 223 8.56 -4.05 14.38
N MET A 224 7.61 -4.27 13.46
CA MET A 224 7.81 -3.98 12.05
C MET A 224 7.58 -2.50 11.74
N GLY A 225 8.44 -1.94 10.89
CA GLY A 225 8.18 -0.68 10.22
C GLY A 225 7.48 -0.91 8.87
N GLN A 226 6.36 -0.25 8.62
CA GLN A 226 5.69 -0.26 7.32
C GLN A 226 6.04 0.99 6.52
N PHE A 227 6.61 0.78 5.33
CA PHE A 227 7.11 1.83 4.45
C PHE A 227 6.49 1.68 3.07
N GLU A 228 5.18 1.85 2.97
CA GLU A 228 4.50 1.79 1.67
C GLU A 228 4.80 3.04 0.83
N ARG A 229 4.82 2.85 -0.50
CA ARG A 229 4.95 3.96 -1.43
C ARG A 229 3.95 3.81 -2.56
N THR A 230 3.05 4.77 -2.66
CA THR A 230 1.98 4.80 -3.66
C THR A 230 2.26 5.88 -4.69
N LEU A 231 2.23 5.52 -5.98
CA LEU A 231 2.38 6.43 -7.11
C LEU A 231 1.15 6.34 -8.00
N ILE A 232 0.44 7.45 -8.14
CA ILE A 232 -0.79 7.56 -8.93
C ILE A 232 -0.60 8.62 -10.01
N ILE A 233 -0.80 8.23 -11.26
CA ILE A 233 -0.67 9.11 -12.43
C ILE A 233 -2.03 9.12 -13.15
N VAL A 234 -2.67 10.29 -13.20
CA VAL A 234 -3.95 10.51 -13.87
C VAL A 234 -3.73 11.43 -15.07
N ASP A 235 -3.83 10.87 -16.27
CA ASP A 235 -3.55 11.60 -17.50
C ASP A 235 -4.72 12.54 -17.91
N GLU A 236 -4.56 13.26 -19.02
CA GLU A 236 -5.48 14.32 -19.44
C GLU A 236 -6.92 13.80 -19.63
N GLY A 237 -7.87 14.48 -19.00
CA GLY A 237 -9.29 14.12 -19.08
C GLY A 237 -9.65 12.74 -18.48
N ALA A 238 -8.74 12.11 -17.74
CA ALA A 238 -8.99 10.83 -17.09
C ALA A 238 -9.67 10.99 -15.72
N HIS A 239 -10.26 9.92 -15.18
CA HIS A 239 -10.81 9.91 -13.83
C HIS A 239 -10.57 8.59 -13.10
N VAL A 240 -10.26 8.69 -11.82
CA VAL A 240 -10.15 7.55 -10.90
C VAL A 240 -10.55 7.92 -9.48
N HIS A 241 -11.23 6.99 -8.82
CA HIS A 241 -11.37 6.97 -7.38
C HIS A 241 -10.48 5.85 -6.83
N TYR A 242 -9.47 6.20 -6.03
CA TYR A 242 -8.63 5.25 -5.32
C TYR A 242 -8.90 5.31 -3.82
N VAL A 243 -9.06 4.13 -3.21
CA VAL A 243 -9.31 3.94 -1.78
C VAL A 243 -8.16 3.13 -1.18
N GLU A 244 -7.53 3.68 -0.15
CA GLU A 244 -6.48 3.04 0.62
C GLU A 244 -6.99 2.73 2.03
N GLY A 245 -6.89 1.46 2.44
CA GLY A 245 -7.21 1.03 3.80
C GLY A 245 -5.98 0.46 4.50
N CYS A 246 -5.60 1.02 5.66
CA CYS A 246 -4.50 0.51 6.48
C CYS A 246 -5.04 0.01 7.83
N THR A 247 -4.72 -1.23 8.20
CA THR A 247 -5.09 -1.81 9.50
C THR A 247 -3.94 -2.57 10.15
N ALA A 248 -3.90 -2.53 11.48
CA ALA A 248 -2.97 -3.30 12.31
C ALA A 248 -3.74 -4.08 13.40
N PRO A 249 -3.33 -5.32 13.72
CA PRO A 249 -3.78 -6.02 14.91
C PRO A 249 -3.41 -5.24 16.18
N ILE A 250 -4.15 -5.50 17.26
CA ILE A 250 -3.82 -4.95 18.58
C ILE A 250 -2.64 -5.74 19.14
N TYR A 251 -1.42 -5.25 18.92
CA TYR A 251 -0.20 -5.75 19.55
C TYR A 251 0.12 -5.01 20.84
N THR A 252 0.98 -5.62 21.67
CA THR A 252 1.52 -4.99 22.89
C THR A 252 2.75 -4.12 22.62
N SER A 253 3.32 -4.19 21.41
CA SER A 253 4.50 -3.43 20.99
C SER A 253 4.17 -2.33 19.97
N ASP A 254 4.96 -1.25 20.00
CA ASP A 254 4.80 -0.11 19.10
C ASP A 254 5.16 -0.51 17.66
N SER A 255 4.35 -0.08 16.69
CA SER A 255 4.61 -0.23 15.24
C SER A 255 4.85 1.14 14.61
N PHE A 256 5.73 1.20 13.61
CA PHE A 256 6.07 2.44 12.92
C PHE A 256 5.55 2.43 11.49
N HIS A 257 4.69 3.37 11.12
CA HIS A 257 4.18 3.51 9.75
C HIS A 257 4.66 4.83 9.13
N SER A 258 5.25 4.74 7.94
CA SER A 258 5.69 5.88 7.14
C SER A 258 5.35 5.67 5.67
N GLY A 259 4.08 5.85 5.31
CA GLY A 259 3.60 5.85 3.93
C GLY A 259 3.90 7.16 3.18
N LEU A 260 4.24 7.06 1.90
CA LEU A 260 4.37 8.20 0.99
C LEU A 260 3.50 8.01 -0.25
N ILE A 261 2.80 9.07 -0.64
CA ILE A 261 1.85 9.05 -1.75
C ILE A 261 2.16 10.20 -2.69
N GLU A 262 2.51 9.87 -3.94
CA GLU A 262 2.74 10.82 -5.02
C GLU A 262 1.57 10.73 -6.01
N LEU A 263 0.74 11.77 -6.06
CA LEU A 263 -0.40 11.87 -6.96
C LEU A 263 -0.13 12.96 -8.01
N SER A 264 0.06 12.54 -9.26
CA SER A 264 0.22 13.43 -10.42
C SER A 264 -1.04 13.45 -11.26
N VAL A 265 -1.62 14.64 -11.43
CA VAL A 265 -2.92 14.84 -12.09
C VAL A 265 -2.74 15.88 -13.20
N LYS A 266 -2.96 15.49 -14.47
CA LYS A 266 -2.78 16.38 -15.64
C LYS A 266 -3.96 17.34 -15.83
N GLN A 267 -4.13 17.94 -17.02
CA GLN A 267 -5.16 18.95 -17.27
C GLN A 267 -6.53 18.35 -17.64
N GLY A 268 -7.60 18.85 -17.02
CA GLY A 268 -8.97 18.36 -17.23
C GLY A 268 -9.41 17.03 -16.54
N PRO A 269 -8.59 16.26 -15.81
CA PRO A 269 -9.06 15.10 -15.07
C PRO A 269 -9.76 15.48 -13.76
N SER A 270 -10.47 14.52 -13.19
CA SER A 270 -10.90 14.53 -11.79
C SER A 270 -10.34 13.28 -11.10
N GLY A 271 -10.02 13.37 -9.82
CA GLY A 271 -9.57 12.21 -9.05
C GLY A 271 -10.05 12.30 -7.63
N ARG A 272 -10.44 11.17 -7.05
CA ARG A 272 -10.79 11.06 -5.62
C ARG A 272 -9.79 10.12 -4.95
N TYR A 273 -9.18 10.60 -3.89
CA TYR A 273 -8.31 9.81 -3.02
C TYR A 273 -8.96 9.72 -1.64
N SER A 274 -9.25 8.51 -1.18
CA SER A 274 -9.79 8.24 0.15
C SER A 274 -8.83 7.36 0.94
N THR A 275 -8.42 7.79 2.12
CA THR A 275 -7.64 6.94 3.05
C THR A 275 -8.42 6.66 4.32
N ILE A 276 -8.39 5.42 4.78
CA ILE A 276 -9.02 4.96 6.02
C ILE A 276 -7.96 4.25 6.84
N GLN A 277 -7.65 4.81 8.01
CA GLN A 277 -6.61 4.28 8.89
C GLN A 277 -7.22 3.88 10.24
N SER A 278 -7.00 2.63 10.63
CA SER A 278 -7.37 2.12 11.95
C SER A 278 -6.15 1.46 12.59
N TRP A 279 -5.46 2.24 13.43
CA TRP A 279 -4.28 1.82 14.17
C TRP A 279 -4.66 1.35 15.58
N SER A 280 -3.87 0.44 16.15
CA SER A 280 -4.02 0.02 17.55
C SER A 280 -3.75 1.21 18.50
N THR A 281 -4.50 1.25 19.60
CA THR A 281 -4.38 2.25 20.68
C THR A 281 -4.18 1.55 22.01
#